data_AF-A0A2L0EN26-F1
#
_entry.id   AF-A0A2L0EN26-F1
#
_cell.length_a   1.000
_cell.length_b   1.000
_cell.length_c   1.000
_cell.angle_alpha   90.00
_cell.angle_beta   90.00
_cell.angle_gamma   90.00
#
_symmetry.space_group_name_H-M   'P 1'
#
loop_
_entity.id
_entity.type
_entity.pdbx_description
1 polymer ?
#
loop_
_entity_poly.entity_id
_entity_poly.type
_entity_poly.pdbx_seq_one_letter_code
_entity_poly.pdbx_strand_id
1 'polypeptide(L)'
;MLVLVLVLDIPQQIRPSPSPRSRLVHPYLHRYQTALLCTAQPELYEPFGFRVVPEHKIVSESLPPIDERPMRPFHLTDPHDLALFQRLAPSRAPLSTKLGITGPSTVFVVNELDRPLFYAEDLDAIVSMETPGDIVRLYDIVAKKLPSLHEILRRLPAPARRIQLFACPDALGMPGTAEPHVFVDEDDALGGAGAVRLMVRGPFPEGPLMLPRPFRC
;
A
#
# COMPACT_ATOMS: atom_id res chain seq x y z
N MET A 1 -17.08 11.05 4.28
CA MET A 1 -16.31 10.11 5.12
C MET A 1 -16.47 8.71 4.51
N LEU A 2 -15.66 8.39 3.51
CA LEU A 2 -15.67 7.09 2.85
C LEU A 2 -14.86 6.13 3.74
N VAL A 3 -15.52 5.23 4.46
CA VAL A 3 -14.81 4.23 5.28
C VAL A 3 -14.58 3.00 4.41
N LEU A 4 -13.37 2.87 3.86
CA LEU A 4 -12.96 1.63 3.22
C LEU A 4 -12.59 0.63 4.32
N VAL A 5 -13.54 -0.27 4.64
CA VAL A 5 -13.22 -1.45 5.46
C VAL A 5 -12.55 -2.45 4.53
N LEU A 6 -11.22 -2.46 4.56
CA LEU A 6 -10.44 -3.47 3.88
C LEU A 6 -10.51 -4.75 4.72
N VAL A 7 -11.32 -5.70 4.26
CA VAL A 7 -11.47 -6.97 4.95
C VAL A 7 -10.58 -7.99 4.27
N LEU A 8 -9.53 -8.41 4.98
CA LEU A 8 -8.64 -9.46 4.51
C LEU A 8 -9.34 -10.81 4.64
N ASP A 9 -9.37 -11.57 3.55
CA ASP A 9 -9.93 -12.92 3.52
C ASP A 9 -8.96 -13.88 4.24
N ILE A 10 -9.33 -14.29 5.45
CA ILE A 10 -8.68 -15.39 6.18
C ILE A 10 -9.72 -16.52 6.22
N PRO A 11 -9.47 -17.68 5.57
CA PRO A 11 -10.49 -18.71 5.42
C PRO A 11 -10.96 -19.24 6.78
N GLN A 12 -12.28 -19.25 7.00
CA GLN A 12 -12.92 -19.77 8.21
C GLN A 12 -13.62 -21.12 7.96
N GLN A 13 -13.29 -22.12 8.78
CA GLN A 13 -14.17 -23.25 9.06
C GLN A 13 -15.09 -22.92 10.26
N ILE A 14 -16.38 -22.70 9.95
CA ILE A 14 -17.64 -23.09 10.69
C ILE A 14 -17.97 -22.51 12.12
N ARG A 15 -19.03 -21.65 12.14
CA ARG A 15 -20.16 -21.39 13.13
C ARG A 15 -19.93 -20.68 14.51
N PRO A 16 -21.00 -20.20 15.24
CA PRO A 16 -22.34 -19.68 14.86
C PRO A 16 -22.71 -18.26 15.46
N SER A 17 -23.94 -17.79 15.15
CA SER A 17 -24.59 -16.44 15.26
C SER A 17 -24.57 -15.65 16.60
N PRO A 18 -24.53 -14.28 16.59
CA PRO A 18 -24.72 -13.45 17.79
C PRO A 18 -26.05 -12.65 17.87
N SER A 19 -26.35 -12.22 19.11
CA SER A 19 -27.56 -11.59 19.66
C SER A 19 -27.82 -10.10 19.26
N PRO A 20 -29.01 -9.50 19.56
CA PRO A 20 -29.59 -8.36 18.82
C PRO A 20 -29.02 -6.94 19.04
N ARG A 21 -28.01 -6.71 19.90
CA ARG A 21 -27.66 -5.34 20.36
C ARG A 21 -26.57 -4.60 19.56
N SER A 22 -26.08 -5.15 18.44
CA SER A 22 -25.00 -4.54 17.62
C SER A 22 -25.46 -4.16 16.21
N ARG A 23 -26.34 -3.16 16.05
CA ARG A 23 -26.89 -2.76 14.73
C ARG A 23 -26.28 -1.48 14.11
N LEU A 24 -25.01 -1.19 14.41
CA LEU A 24 -24.21 -0.23 13.61
C LEU A 24 -22.88 -0.83 13.13
N VAL A 25 -22.71 -2.14 13.28
CA VAL A 25 -21.58 -2.89 12.77
C VAL A 25 -22.02 -3.49 11.44
N HIS A 26 -21.43 -3.04 10.34
CA HIS A 26 -21.79 -3.47 8.98
C HIS A 26 -21.92 -5.01 8.92
N PRO A 27 -22.99 -5.58 8.31
CA PRO A 27 -23.27 -7.02 8.32
C PRO A 27 -22.15 -7.96 7.79
N TYR A 28 -21.07 -7.41 7.24
CA TYR A 28 -19.92 -8.17 6.73
C TYR A 28 -18.86 -8.49 7.79
N LEU A 29 -18.85 -7.80 8.94
CA LEU A 29 -17.82 -8.00 9.96
C LEU A 29 -17.91 -9.37 10.67
N HIS A 30 -19.03 -10.09 10.53
CA HIS A 30 -19.16 -11.46 11.04
C HIS A 30 -18.52 -12.52 10.12
N ARG A 31 -18.11 -12.15 8.90
CA ARG A 31 -17.51 -13.08 7.93
C ARG A 31 -15.99 -13.16 8.01
N TYR A 32 -15.35 -12.21 8.69
CA TYR A 32 -13.90 -12.06 8.68
C TYR A 32 -13.38 -11.87 10.09
N GLN A 33 -12.24 -12.49 10.39
CA GLN A 33 -11.63 -12.41 11.72
C GLN A 33 -11.01 -11.04 12.02
N THR A 34 -10.62 -10.32 10.96
CA THR A 34 -9.87 -9.07 11.06
C THR A 34 -10.52 -7.99 10.19
N ALA A 35 -10.65 -6.79 10.74
CA ALA A 35 -11.13 -5.62 10.03
C ALA A 35 -10.12 -4.47 10.16
N LEU A 36 -9.90 -3.76 9.05
CA LEU A 36 -8.96 -2.66 8.95
C LEU A 36 -9.71 -1.37 8.56
N LEU A 37 -9.25 -0.23 9.07
CA LEU A 37 -9.63 1.09 8.57
C LEU A 37 -8.49 2.08 8.75
N CYS A 38 -8.49 3.14 7.95
CA CYS A 38 -7.62 4.30 8.10
C CYS A 38 -8.45 5.49 8.59
N THR A 39 -8.01 6.19 9.62
CA THR A 39 -8.75 7.36 10.14
C THR A 39 -7.85 8.39 10.83
N ALA A 40 -8.24 9.66 10.72
CA ALA A 40 -7.68 10.75 11.50
C ALA A 40 -8.29 10.85 12.92
N GLN A 41 -9.37 10.12 13.21
CA GLN A 41 -10.13 10.19 14.47
C GLN A 41 -10.28 8.79 15.12
N PRO A 42 -9.19 8.22 15.68
CA PRO A 42 -9.22 6.88 16.27
C PRO A 42 -10.28 6.68 17.38
N GLU A 43 -10.52 7.73 18.15
CA GLU A 43 -11.46 7.75 19.28
C GLU A 43 -12.90 7.39 18.90
N LEU A 44 -13.29 7.59 17.63
CA LEU A 44 -14.61 7.20 17.14
C LEU A 44 -14.75 5.68 16.98
N TYR A 45 -13.63 4.96 16.82
CA TYR A 45 -13.60 3.54 16.48
C TYR A 45 -13.16 2.63 17.62
N GLU A 46 -12.45 3.16 18.61
CA GLU A 46 -12.06 2.44 19.83
C GLU A 46 -13.24 1.75 20.54
N PRO A 47 -14.42 2.38 20.72
CA PRO A 47 -15.58 1.73 21.34
C PRO A 47 -16.08 0.48 20.59
N PHE A 48 -15.73 0.33 19.32
CA PHE A 48 -16.10 -0.82 18.49
C PHE A 48 -15.04 -1.92 18.49
N GLY A 49 -14.00 -1.81 19.33
CA GLY A 49 -12.93 -2.80 19.49
C GLY A 49 -11.78 -2.65 18.47
N PHE A 50 -11.69 -1.51 17.80
CA PHE A 50 -10.53 -1.17 16.99
C PHE A 50 -9.40 -0.65 17.89
N ARG A 51 -8.16 -0.93 17.50
CA ARG A 51 -6.96 -0.38 18.13
C ARG A 51 -6.04 0.21 17.07
N VAL A 52 -5.33 1.27 17.41
CA VAL A 52 -4.29 1.84 16.53
C VAL A 52 -3.15 0.83 16.38
N VAL A 53 -2.70 0.64 15.14
CA VAL A 53 -1.48 -0.13 14.85
C VAL A 53 -0.41 0.83 14.31
N PRO A 54 0.77 0.90 14.96
CA PRO A 54 1.87 1.72 14.47
C PRO A 54 2.39 1.19 13.13
N GLU A 55 2.59 2.10 12.19
CA GLU A 55 3.08 1.76 10.86
C GLU A 55 4.52 2.22 10.67
N HIS A 56 5.26 1.48 9.87
CA HIS A 56 6.68 1.70 9.69
C HIS A 56 7.04 1.67 8.22
N LYS A 57 7.69 2.72 7.74
CA LYS A 57 8.39 2.67 6.46
C LYS A 57 9.74 1.99 6.67
N ILE A 58 10.27 1.36 5.63
CA ILE A 58 11.62 0.80 5.67
C ILE A 58 12.55 1.76 4.94
N VAL A 59 13.67 2.07 5.58
CA VAL A 59 14.67 2.99 5.04
C VAL A 59 15.97 2.25 4.80
N SER A 60 16.50 2.40 3.58
CA SER A 60 17.85 1.97 3.23
C SER A 60 18.62 3.11 2.63
N GLU A 61 19.90 3.19 2.96
CA GLU A 61 20.87 3.86 2.12
C GLU A 61 21.20 2.92 0.96
N SER A 62 21.16 3.43 -0.27
CA SER A 62 21.48 2.62 -1.44
C SER A 62 21.96 3.52 -2.57
N LEU A 63 23.02 3.07 -3.23
CA LEU A 63 23.66 3.75 -4.37
C LEU A 63 23.88 2.73 -5.50
N PRO A 64 22.84 2.09 -6.06
CA PRO A 64 23.06 1.25 -7.22
C PRO A 64 23.44 2.13 -8.43
N PRO A 65 24.27 1.60 -9.34
CA PRO A 65 24.52 2.27 -10.61
C PRO A 65 23.22 2.38 -11.39
N ILE A 66 23.06 3.48 -12.14
CA ILE A 66 21.94 3.66 -13.07
C ILE A 66 22.30 2.98 -14.40
N ASP A 67 21.30 2.38 -15.02
CA ASP A 67 21.36 1.71 -16.31
C ASP A 67 20.87 2.63 -17.44
N GLU A 68 21.20 2.28 -18.68
CA GLU A 68 20.84 3.03 -19.89
C GLU A 68 19.37 2.84 -20.32
N ARG A 69 18.60 2.02 -19.59
CA ARG A 69 17.17 1.75 -19.85
C ARG A 69 16.29 2.34 -18.74
N PRO A 70 16.09 3.67 -18.72
CA PRO A 70 15.28 4.31 -17.69
C PRO A 70 13.82 3.87 -17.80
N MET A 71 13.13 3.86 -16.66
CA MET A 71 11.68 3.76 -16.67
C MET A 71 11.07 5.00 -17.33
N ARG A 72 10.05 4.80 -18.15
CA ARG A 72 9.27 5.92 -18.71
C ARG A 72 8.12 6.29 -17.79
N PRO A 73 7.64 7.55 -17.81
CA PRO A 73 6.37 7.90 -17.18
C PRO A 73 5.23 7.00 -17.67
N PHE A 74 4.30 6.70 -16.77
CA PHE A 74 3.12 5.87 -17.01
C PHE A 74 1.86 6.63 -16.61
N HIS A 75 0.87 6.70 -17.50
CA HIS A 75 -0.34 7.49 -17.27
C HIS A 75 -1.58 6.63 -17.43
N LEU A 76 -2.37 6.47 -16.35
CA LEU A 76 -3.61 5.68 -16.40
C LEU A 76 -4.69 6.30 -17.31
N THR A 77 -4.54 7.55 -17.71
CA THR A 77 -5.39 8.25 -18.68
C THR A 77 -5.02 7.98 -20.14
N ASP A 78 -3.81 7.45 -20.39
CA ASP A 78 -3.40 7.02 -21.73
C ASP A 78 -3.97 5.62 -22.04
N PRO A 79 -4.62 5.41 -23.19
CA PRO A 79 -5.24 4.12 -23.53
C PRO A 79 -4.27 2.94 -23.61
N HIS A 80 -3.03 3.17 -24.05
CA HIS A 80 -2.03 2.10 -24.15
C HIS A 80 -1.53 1.69 -22.77
N ASP A 81 -1.24 2.68 -21.91
CA ASP A 81 -0.85 2.42 -20.51
C ASP A 81 -2.00 1.78 -19.73
N LEU A 82 -3.25 2.22 -19.92
CA LEU A 82 -4.40 1.58 -19.33
C LEU A 82 -4.50 0.09 -19.73
N ALA A 83 -4.26 -0.24 -20.99
CA ALA A 83 -4.24 -1.63 -21.45
C ALA A 83 -3.10 -2.44 -20.79
N LEU A 84 -1.92 -1.86 -20.62
CA LEU A 84 -0.81 -2.48 -19.87
C LEU A 84 -1.20 -2.74 -18.40
N PHE A 85 -1.82 -1.77 -17.74
CA PHE A 85 -2.29 -1.92 -16.36
C PHE A 85 -3.34 -3.04 -16.25
N GLN A 86 -4.34 -3.04 -17.13
CA GLN A 86 -5.39 -4.06 -17.16
C GLN A 86 -4.83 -5.47 -17.38
N ARG A 87 -3.73 -5.60 -18.14
CA ARG A 87 -3.02 -6.86 -18.32
C ARG A 87 -2.22 -7.28 -17.08
N LEU A 88 -1.49 -6.37 -16.46
CA LEU A 88 -0.55 -6.68 -15.36
C LEU A 88 -1.26 -6.85 -14.01
N ALA A 89 -2.15 -5.93 -13.69
CA ALA A 89 -2.71 -5.77 -12.35
C ALA A 89 -3.49 -6.99 -11.82
N PRO A 90 -4.28 -7.73 -12.64
CA PRO A 90 -4.95 -8.95 -12.16
C PRO A 90 -4.00 -10.07 -11.75
N SER A 91 -2.77 -10.06 -12.27
CA SER A 91 -1.74 -11.09 -12.02
C SER A 91 -0.61 -10.60 -11.13
N ARG A 92 -0.78 -9.43 -10.50
CA ARG A 92 0.25 -8.78 -9.69
C ARG A 92 0.73 -9.69 -8.56
N ALA A 93 2.04 -9.89 -8.49
CA ALA A 93 2.68 -10.52 -7.34
C ALA A 93 2.56 -9.61 -6.10
N PRO A 94 2.16 -10.14 -4.93
CA PRO A 94 2.09 -9.33 -3.72
C PRO A 94 3.47 -8.88 -3.27
N LEU A 95 3.58 -7.61 -2.81
CA LEU A 95 4.80 -7.07 -2.20
C LEU A 95 5.14 -7.67 -0.83
N SER A 96 4.17 -8.36 -0.23
CA SER A 96 4.30 -8.91 1.11
C SER A 96 3.46 -10.16 1.26
N THR A 97 4.02 -11.10 2.00
CA THR A 97 3.36 -12.30 2.54
C THR A 97 2.76 -12.06 3.93
N LYS A 98 3.10 -10.93 4.59
CA LYS A 98 2.58 -10.54 5.91
C LYS A 98 1.33 -9.68 5.83
N LEU A 99 1.39 -8.61 5.05
CA LEU A 99 0.32 -7.64 4.92
C LEU A 99 0.35 -7.02 3.51
N GLY A 100 -0.66 -7.34 2.73
CA GLY A 100 -0.82 -6.83 1.38
C GLY A 100 -2.28 -6.97 0.93
N ILE A 101 -2.62 -6.31 -0.17
CA ILE A 101 -3.97 -6.38 -0.72
C ILE A 101 -4.05 -7.44 -1.81
N THR A 102 -4.93 -8.40 -1.57
CA THR A 102 -5.40 -9.40 -2.53
C THR A 102 -6.79 -8.98 -3.01
N GLY A 103 -7.03 -8.99 -4.32
CA GLY A 103 -8.31 -8.56 -4.89
C GLY A 103 -8.18 -7.62 -6.09
N PRO A 104 -9.31 -7.05 -6.55
CA PRO A 104 -9.34 -6.20 -7.75
C PRO A 104 -8.41 -5.01 -7.61
N SER A 105 -7.63 -4.75 -8.66
CA SER A 105 -6.72 -3.61 -8.74
C SER A 105 -7.43 -2.26 -8.90
N THR A 106 -8.76 -2.22 -8.81
CA THR A 106 -9.54 -0.99 -8.93
C THR A 106 -9.22 0.02 -7.83
N VAL A 107 -8.92 -0.44 -6.61
CA VAL A 107 -8.52 0.43 -5.50
C VAL A 107 -7.19 1.14 -5.82
N PHE A 108 -6.27 0.46 -6.51
CA PHE A 108 -5.02 1.06 -6.97
C PHE A 108 -5.29 2.20 -7.96
N VAL A 109 -6.17 1.99 -8.95
CA VAL A 109 -6.48 3.02 -9.97
C VAL A 109 -7.05 4.27 -9.33
N VAL A 110 -7.98 4.12 -8.38
CA VAL A 110 -8.63 5.27 -7.73
C VAL A 110 -7.63 6.12 -6.95
N ASN A 111 -6.69 5.49 -6.25
CA ASN A 111 -5.80 6.18 -5.32
C ASN A 111 -4.47 6.65 -5.94
N GLU A 112 -4.12 6.11 -7.11
CA GLU A 112 -2.86 6.42 -7.81
C GLU A 112 -3.07 7.14 -9.15
N LEU A 113 -4.32 7.51 -9.51
CA LEU A 113 -4.63 8.16 -10.79
C LEU A 113 -3.77 9.39 -11.08
N ASP A 114 -3.63 10.27 -10.09
CA ASP A 114 -2.90 11.54 -10.21
C ASP A 114 -1.47 11.46 -9.67
N ARG A 115 -0.97 10.24 -9.37
CA ARG A 115 0.33 10.04 -8.76
C ARG A 115 1.37 9.61 -9.77
N PRO A 116 2.67 9.93 -9.55
CA PRO A 116 3.71 9.52 -10.49
C PRO A 116 3.83 8.00 -10.55
N LEU A 117 3.50 7.44 -11.71
CA LEU A 117 3.72 6.05 -12.05
C LEU A 117 4.80 5.97 -13.13
N PHE A 118 5.58 4.90 -13.08
CA PHE A 118 6.65 4.64 -14.04
C PHE A 118 6.56 3.22 -14.58
N TYR A 119 6.96 3.00 -15.82
CA TYR A 119 6.95 1.69 -16.45
C TYR A 119 8.36 1.31 -16.91
N ALA A 120 8.82 0.15 -16.42
CA ALA A 120 10.04 -0.51 -16.82
C ALA A 120 9.71 -1.59 -17.87
N GLU A 121 9.93 -1.28 -19.15
CA GLU A 121 9.47 -2.15 -20.25
C GLU A 121 10.11 -3.54 -20.22
N ASP A 122 11.39 -3.62 -19.90
CA ASP A 122 12.16 -4.86 -19.86
C ASP A 122 11.96 -5.68 -18.58
N LEU A 123 11.40 -5.07 -17.53
CA LEU A 123 10.92 -5.78 -16.34
C LEU A 123 9.43 -6.15 -16.42
N ASP A 124 8.72 -5.62 -17.42
CA ASP A 124 7.25 -5.70 -17.52
C ASP A 124 6.56 -5.29 -16.20
N ALA A 125 7.00 -4.16 -15.64
CA ALA A 125 6.64 -3.71 -14.30
C ALA A 125 6.25 -2.23 -14.26
N ILE A 126 5.10 -1.94 -13.64
CA ILE A 126 4.69 -0.57 -13.28
C ILE A 126 5.12 -0.33 -11.83
N VAL A 127 5.73 0.83 -11.57
CA VAL A 127 6.27 1.20 -10.28
C VAL A 127 5.58 2.49 -9.82
N SER A 128 4.90 2.44 -8.67
CA SER A 128 4.40 3.63 -7.99
C SER A 128 5.51 4.17 -7.09
N MET A 129 6.07 5.32 -7.47
CA MET A 129 7.17 5.95 -6.75
C MET A 129 7.23 7.46 -6.93
N GLU A 130 7.86 8.13 -5.98
CA GLU A 130 8.24 9.54 -6.08
C GLU A 130 9.74 9.70 -5.88
N THR A 131 10.34 10.69 -6.54
CA THR A 131 11.78 10.98 -6.42
C THR A 131 12.04 12.43 -5.97
N PRO A 132 11.68 12.83 -4.73
CA PRO A 132 12.01 14.15 -4.22
C PRO A 132 13.50 14.28 -3.93
N GLY A 133 14.23 15.00 -4.79
CA GLY A 133 15.67 15.20 -4.66
C GLY A 133 16.43 13.88 -4.86
N ASP A 134 17.20 13.47 -3.86
CA ASP A 134 17.99 12.23 -3.85
C ASP A 134 17.32 11.06 -3.10
N ILE A 135 16.03 11.19 -2.80
CA ILE A 135 15.24 10.18 -2.10
C ILE A 135 14.28 9.52 -3.09
N VAL A 136 14.22 8.20 -3.09
CA VAL A 136 13.17 7.42 -3.75
C VAL A 136 12.17 6.96 -2.70
N ARG A 137 10.91 7.33 -2.89
CA ARG A 137 9.78 6.80 -2.14
C ARG A 137 9.08 5.76 -3.00
N LEU A 138 9.15 4.49 -2.60
CA LEU A 138 8.54 3.38 -3.31
C LEU A 138 7.26 2.96 -2.58
N TYR A 139 6.13 2.98 -3.27
CA TYR A 139 4.82 2.70 -2.69
C TYR A 139 4.28 1.34 -3.11
N ASP A 140 4.42 0.99 -4.38
CA ASP A 140 3.90 -0.26 -4.91
C ASP A 140 4.59 -0.68 -6.22
N ILE A 141 4.49 -1.96 -6.57
CA ILE A 141 4.98 -2.53 -7.84
C ILE A 141 3.90 -3.44 -8.42
N VAL A 142 3.51 -3.18 -9.66
CA VAL A 142 2.56 -3.99 -10.43
C VAL A 142 3.34 -4.78 -11.48
N ALA A 143 3.65 -6.03 -11.16
CA ALA A 143 4.32 -6.97 -12.05
C ALA A 143 3.85 -8.39 -11.77
N LYS A 144 3.81 -9.26 -12.78
CA LYS A 144 3.41 -10.66 -12.62
C LYS A 144 4.39 -11.45 -11.73
N LYS A 145 5.68 -11.16 -11.88
CA LYS A 145 6.77 -11.62 -11.02
C LYS A 145 7.45 -10.38 -10.47
N LEU A 146 7.62 -10.32 -9.16
CA LEU A 146 8.22 -9.16 -8.53
C LEU A 146 9.70 -9.04 -8.96
N PRO A 147 10.11 -7.93 -9.61
CA PRO A 147 11.52 -7.67 -9.86
C PRO A 147 12.25 -7.44 -8.53
N SER A 148 13.55 -7.75 -8.49
CA SER A 148 14.37 -7.41 -7.33
C SER A 148 14.47 -5.90 -7.16
N LEU A 149 14.65 -5.46 -5.91
CA LEU A 149 14.87 -4.04 -5.62
C LEU A 149 16.03 -3.48 -6.46
N HIS A 150 17.12 -4.24 -6.63
CA HIS A 150 18.28 -3.81 -7.42
C HIS A 150 17.93 -3.57 -8.89
N GLU A 151 17.11 -4.43 -9.51
CA GLU A 151 16.64 -4.25 -10.89
C GLU A 151 15.81 -2.98 -11.06
N ILE A 152 14.93 -2.67 -10.09
CA ILE A 152 14.13 -1.44 -10.11
C ILE A 152 15.03 -0.21 -10.00
N LEU A 153 15.94 -0.22 -9.03
CA LEU A 153 16.76 0.96 -8.74
C LEU A 153 17.72 1.31 -9.89
N ARG A 154 18.17 0.32 -10.65
CA ARG A 154 18.97 0.54 -11.87
C ARG A 154 18.23 1.36 -12.93
N ARG A 155 16.90 1.42 -12.91
CA ARG A 155 16.09 2.10 -13.94
C ARG A 155 15.52 3.43 -13.46
N LEU A 156 15.97 3.90 -12.30
CA LEU A 156 15.55 5.21 -11.80
C LEU A 156 15.95 6.31 -12.79
N PRO A 157 15.10 7.34 -12.94
CA PRO A 157 15.40 8.48 -13.80
C PRO A 157 16.59 9.31 -13.31
N ALA A 158 16.96 9.20 -12.02
CA ALA A 158 18.06 9.93 -11.41
C ALA A 158 18.68 9.11 -10.25
N PRO A 159 19.94 9.41 -9.85
CA PRO A 159 20.58 8.73 -8.73
C PRO A 159 19.85 9.02 -7.42
N ALA A 160 19.63 7.97 -6.64
CA ALA A 160 19.11 8.08 -5.29
C ALA A 160 20.22 7.78 -4.29
N ARG A 161 20.22 8.47 -3.15
CA ARG A 161 21.05 8.14 -1.98
C ARG A 161 20.27 7.37 -0.93
N ARG A 162 18.96 7.56 -0.88
CA ARG A 162 18.08 6.98 0.13
C ARG A 162 16.82 6.42 -0.52
N ILE A 163 16.42 5.25 -0.06
CA ILE A 163 15.18 4.60 -0.47
C ILE A 163 14.28 4.47 0.75
N GLN A 164 13.01 4.80 0.57
CA GLN A 164 11.95 4.65 1.54
C GLN A 164 10.89 3.75 0.93
N LEU A 165 10.71 2.55 1.48
CA LEU A 165 9.65 1.64 1.09
C LEU A 165 8.45 1.84 2.01
N PHE A 166 7.31 2.12 1.41
CA PHE A 166 6.02 2.34 2.08
C PHE A 166 5.11 1.10 1.97
N ALA A 167 5.70 -0.06 2.24
CA ALA A 167 5.06 -1.36 2.28
C ALA A 167 5.89 -2.29 3.18
N CYS A 168 5.36 -3.48 3.47
CA CYS A 168 6.17 -4.50 4.16
C CYS A 168 7.30 -4.99 3.22
N PRO A 169 8.54 -5.14 3.70
CA PRO A 169 9.72 -5.40 2.85
C PRO A 169 9.92 -6.86 2.46
N ASP A 170 9.09 -7.79 2.97
CA ASP A 170 9.43 -9.20 3.04
C ASP A 170 9.52 -9.89 1.68
N ALA A 171 8.73 -9.50 0.67
CA ALA A 171 8.89 -10.06 -0.68
C ALA A 171 9.96 -9.34 -1.52
N LEU A 172 10.22 -8.05 -1.25
CA LEU A 172 11.25 -7.25 -1.92
C LEU A 172 12.66 -7.54 -1.40
N GLY A 173 12.77 -8.10 -0.20
CA GLY A 173 14.06 -8.38 0.46
C GLY A 173 14.87 -7.12 0.72
N MET A 174 14.22 -5.96 0.87
CA MET A 174 14.91 -4.69 1.10
C MET A 174 15.58 -4.69 2.48
N PRO A 175 16.92 -4.60 2.58
CA PRO A 175 17.58 -4.35 3.86
C PRO A 175 17.24 -2.93 4.33
N GLY A 176 17.21 -2.70 5.64
CA GLY A 176 16.97 -1.35 6.14
C GLY A 176 16.50 -1.31 7.58
N THR A 177 16.30 -0.09 8.07
CA THR A 177 15.73 0.20 9.39
C THR A 177 14.24 0.51 9.25
N ALA A 178 13.43 0.00 10.18
CA ALA A 178 12.04 0.37 10.29
C ALA A 178 11.93 1.71 11.02
N GLU A 179 11.35 2.71 10.37
CA GLU A 179 11.08 4.03 10.94
C GLU A 179 9.57 4.22 11.09
N PRO A 180 9.05 4.63 12.27
CA PRO A 180 7.65 4.97 12.42
C PRO A 180 7.23 6.00 11.37
N HIS A 181 6.07 5.76 10.75
CA HIS A 181 5.53 6.64 9.74
C HIS A 181 4.01 6.78 9.88
N VAL A 182 3.55 7.96 9.52
CA VAL A 182 2.15 8.33 9.55
C VAL A 182 1.89 9.16 8.30
N PHE A 183 0.83 8.81 7.58
CA PHE A 183 0.40 9.59 6.42
C PHE A 183 -0.31 10.86 6.90
N VAL A 184 0.01 11.98 6.27
CA VAL A 184 -0.66 13.27 6.49
C VAL A 184 -1.28 13.63 5.14
N ASP A 185 -2.58 13.92 5.13
CA ASP A 185 -3.22 14.43 3.92
C ASP A 185 -2.73 15.86 3.70
N GLU A 186 -2.07 16.11 2.56
CA GLU A 186 -1.51 17.43 2.22
C GLU A 186 -2.61 18.43 1.76
N ASP A 187 -3.86 17.99 1.64
CA ASP A 187 -5.03 18.83 1.30
C ASP A 187 -5.56 19.62 2.53
N ASP A 188 -4.64 20.38 3.15
CA ASP A 188 -4.88 21.26 4.29
C ASP A 188 -5.74 22.50 3.96
N ALA A 189 -6.27 22.63 2.73
CA ALA A 189 -7.16 23.72 2.35
C ALA A 189 -8.53 23.69 3.07
N LEU A 190 -8.90 22.55 3.66
CA LEU A 190 -10.15 22.37 4.42
C LEU A 190 -9.94 22.00 5.91
N GLY A 191 -8.71 22.14 6.43
CA GLY A 191 -8.39 22.19 7.86
C GLY A 191 -9.05 21.13 8.77
N GLY A 192 -8.82 19.83 8.55
CA GLY A 192 -9.40 18.86 9.49
C GLY A 192 -9.03 17.38 9.43
N ALA A 193 -8.34 16.87 8.42
CA ALA A 193 -7.93 15.47 8.43
C ALA A 193 -6.50 15.38 8.99
N GLY A 194 -6.38 15.42 10.32
CA GLY A 194 -5.11 15.18 10.99
C GLY A 194 -4.48 13.85 10.57
N ALA A 195 -3.26 13.62 11.05
CA ALA A 195 -2.45 12.48 10.62
C ALA A 195 -3.23 11.13 10.68
N VAL A 196 -3.28 10.40 9.56
CA VAL A 196 -4.15 9.22 9.38
C VAL A 196 -3.48 7.98 9.96
N ARG A 197 -4.21 7.24 10.82
CA ARG A 197 -3.74 6.03 11.49
C ARG A 197 -4.46 4.79 10.97
N LEU A 198 -3.70 3.70 10.80
CA LEU A 198 -4.26 2.36 10.62
C LEU A 198 -4.86 1.88 11.95
N MET A 199 -6.11 1.45 11.91
CA MET A 199 -6.77 0.79 13.02
C MET A 199 -7.22 -0.61 12.66
N VAL A 200 -7.11 -1.51 13.63
CA VAL A 200 -7.41 -2.92 13.45
C VAL A 200 -8.32 -3.45 14.55
N ARG A 201 -9.32 -4.23 14.15
CA ARG A 201 -10.14 -5.05 15.04
C ARG A 201 -9.89 -6.52 14.71
N GLY A 202 -9.56 -7.33 15.71
CA GLY A 202 -9.24 -8.76 15.54
C GLY A 202 -7.72 -9.06 15.44
N PRO A 203 -7.36 -10.32 15.13
CA PRO A 203 -5.96 -10.75 15.00
C PRO A 203 -5.22 -9.94 13.92
N PHE A 204 -3.95 -9.62 14.16
CA PHE A 204 -3.13 -8.87 13.21
C PHE A 204 -1.67 -9.29 13.38
N PRO A 205 -0.87 -9.36 12.30
CA PRO A 205 0.56 -9.68 12.41
C PRO A 205 1.30 -8.67 13.28
N GLU A 206 2.44 -9.10 13.82
CA GLU A 206 3.36 -8.26 14.57
C GLU A 206 4.57 -7.82 13.72
N GLY A 207 5.31 -6.83 14.21
CA GLY A 207 6.54 -6.31 13.60
C GLY A 207 6.31 -5.06 12.77
N PRO A 208 7.34 -4.61 12.02
CA PRO A 208 7.21 -3.46 11.14
C PRO A 208 6.26 -3.81 10.00
N LEU A 209 5.14 -3.08 9.97
CA LEU A 209 4.07 -3.26 9.03
C LEU A 209 3.70 -1.91 8.44
N MET A 210 3.27 -1.92 7.19
CA MET A 210 2.66 -0.77 6.55
C MET A 210 1.65 -1.25 5.51
N LEU A 211 0.44 -0.72 5.60
CA LEU A 211 -0.52 -0.85 4.52
C LEU A 211 -0.07 0.06 3.35
N PRO A 212 0.12 -0.46 2.12
CA PRO A 212 0.60 0.37 1.03
C PRO A 212 -0.35 1.54 0.75
N ARG A 213 0.21 2.70 0.39
CA ARG A 213 -0.53 3.94 0.13
C ARG A 213 -1.70 3.79 -0.84
N PRO A 214 -1.59 3.04 -1.98
CA PRO A 214 -2.70 2.87 -2.91
C PRO A 214 -3.95 2.23 -2.30
N PHE A 215 -3.88 1.71 -1.07
CA PHE A 215 -5.00 1.05 -0.39
C PHE A 215 -5.49 1.82 0.83
N ARG A 216 -5.11 3.10 0.92
CA ARG A 216 -5.61 4.06 1.89
C ARG A 216 -6.65 4.96 1.23
N CYS A 217 -7.60 5.46 2.00
CA CYS A 217 -8.58 6.47 1.60
C CYS A 217 -8.42 7.70 2.47
#